data_AF-A0A4Q5L9D6-F1
#
_entry.id   AF-A0A4Q5L9D6-F1
#
_cell.length_a   1.000
_cell.length_b   1.000
_cell.length_c   1.000
_cell.angle_alpha   90.00
_cell.angle_beta   90.00
_cell.angle_gamma   90.00
#
_symmetry.space_group_name_H-M   'P 1'
#
loop_
_entity.id
_entity.type
_entity.pdbx_description
1 polymer ?
#
loop_
_entity_poly.entity_id
_entity_poly.type
_entity_poly.pdbx_seq_one_letter_code
_entity_poly.pdbx_strand_id
1 'polypeptide(L)'
;MKSIFRLLGLAAALTLSTGLTNAAIKPPVLASMLPDVYYAGRDMGQAVRTELYDDYIHNRITKDDYNQQITDSRAEAEFYLAEAQQENMYDDIWYWKGFLAGSGIGYPLP
;
A
#
# COMPACT_ATOMS: atom_id res chain seq x y z
N MET A 1 8.20 -23.79 19.08
CA MET A 1 7.26 -22.72 19.48
C MET A 1 6.58 -22.26 18.18
N LYS A 2 5.45 -22.89 17.87
CA LYS A 2 4.07 -22.34 17.85
C LYS A 2 3.89 -21.21 16.82
N SER A 3 3.20 -21.61 15.75
CA SER A 3 2.74 -20.87 14.57
C SER A 3 2.22 -19.47 14.85
N ILE A 4 2.67 -18.51 14.03
CA ILE A 4 1.99 -17.23 13.85
C ILE A 4 1.01 -17.40 12.68
N PHE A 5 -0.23 -17.06 12.99
CA PHE A 5 -1.40 -17.19 12.14
C PHE A 5 -1.24 -16.41 10.85
N ARG A 6 -1.51 -17.10 9.73
CA ARG A 6 -2.11 -16.51 8.53
C ARG A 6 -3.40 -15.80 8.96
N LEU A 7 -3.51 -14.49 8.72
CA LEU A 7 -4.78 -13.80 8.43
C LEU A 7 -4.54 -12.30 8.20
N LEU A 8 -4.21 -11.97 6.96
CA LEU A 8 -4.96 -10.94 6.25
C LEU A 8 -5.15 -11.46 4.83
N GLY A 9 -6.10 -12.39 4.74
CA GLY A 9 -6.81 -12.61 3.51
C GLY A 9 -7.60 -11.34 3.21
N LEU A 10 -7.05 -10.50 2.35
CA LEU A 10 -7.84 -9.65 1.47
C LEU A 10 -7.55 -10.01 0.01
N ALA A 11 -7.57 -11.31 -0.27
CA ALA A 11 -8.00 -11.82 -1.56
C ALA A 11 -9.53 -11.63 -1.66
N ALA A 12 -9.99 -10.38 -1.75
CA ALA A 12 -11.41 -10.06 -1.90
C ALA A 12 -11.63 -8.66 -2.49
N ALA A 13 -11.03 -8.38 -3.67
CA ALA A 13 -11.61 -7.51 -4.70
C ALA A 13 -10.70 -7.40 -5.94
N LEU A 14 -10.30 -8.54 -6.55
CA LEU A 14 -9.72 -8.52 -7.91
C LEU A 14 -10.43 -9.59 -8.75
N THR A 15 -11.72 -9.38 -8.97
CA THR A 15 -12.46 -10.03 -10.06
C THR A 15 -13.24 -8.95 -10.80
N LEU A 16 -12.56 -8.31 -11.75
CA LEU A 16 -13.00 -7.54 -12.92
C LEU A 16 -11.70 -6.87 -13.40
N SER A 17 -11.02 -7.26 -14.49
CA SER A 17 -11.51 -7.74 -15.77
C SER A 17 -10.45 -8.62 -16.45
N THR A 18 -10.85 -9.82 -16.87
CA THR A 18 -10.22 -10.45 -18.04
C THR A 18 -10.63 -9.65 -19.27
N GLY A 19 -9.66 -9.12 -20.02
CA GLY A 19 -9.84 -8.72 -21.41
C GLY A 19 -10.14 -7.25 -21.70
N LEU A 20 -9.22 -6.34 -21.40
CA LEU A 20 -9.03 -5.13 -22.22
C LEU A 20 -7.52 -4.86 -22.40
N THR A 21 -6.84 -5.67 -23.21
CA THR A 21 -5.75 -5.13 -24.04
C THR A 21 -6.39 -4.21 -25.07
N ASN A 22 -6.82 -3.02 -24.66
CA ASN A 22 -7.57 -2.13 -25.53
C ASN A 22 -6.86 -0.79 -25.63
N ALA A 23 -6.24 -0.57 -26.79
CA ALA A 23 -5.74 0.70 -27.28
C ALA A 23 -6.87 1.74 -27.49
N ALA A 24 -7.88 1.75 -26.63
CA ALA A 24 -9.12 2.51 -26.79
C ALA A 24 -9.67 3.11 -25.47
N ILE A 25 -8.93 3.02 -24.35
CA ILE A 25 -9.29 3.79 -23.16
C ILE A 25 -8.92 5.25 -23.44
N LYS A 26 -9.95 6.08 -23.68
CA LYS A 26 -9.76 7.52 -23.94
C LYS A 26 -9.02 8.17 -22.76
N PRO A 27 -8.08 9.10 -23.02
CA PRO A 27 -7.31 9.81 -22.00
C PRO A 27 -8.07 10.44 -20.81
N PRO A 28 -9.32 10.94 -20.93
CA PRO A 28 -9.97 11.63 -19.82
C PRO A 28 -10.50 10.69 -18.72
N VAL A 29 -10.77 9.41 -19.00
CA VAL A 29 -11.31 8.47 -17.99
C VAL A 29 -10.22 8.05 -17.02
N LEU A 30 -9.02 7.71 -17.53
CA LEU A 30 -7.84 7.44 -16.71
C LEU A 30 -7.56 8.60 -15.75
N ALA A 31 -7.50 9.84 -16.25
CA ALA A 31 -7.19 11.03 -15.44
C ALA A 31 -8.17 11.25 -14.27
N SER A 32 -9.42 10.83 -14.39
CA SER A 32 -10.45 11.01 -13.34
C SER A 32 -10.37 9.98 -12.21
N MET A 33 -9.77 8.81 -12.43
CA MET A 33 -9.65 7.73 -11.44
C MET A 33 -8.34 7.78 -10.64
N LEU A 34 -7.30 8.43 -11.19
CA LEU A 34 -6.00 8.57 -10.50
C LEU A 34 -6.09 9.19 -9.09
N PRO A 35 -6.96 10.19 -8.82
CA PRO A 35 -7.15 10.71 -7.47
C PRO A 35 -7.68 9.64 -6.51
N ASP A 36 -8.69 8.88 -6.92
CA ASP A 36 -9.31 7.85 -6.06
C ASP A 36 -8.33 6.72 -5.74
N VAL A 37 -7.55 6.28 -6.73
CA VAL A 37 -6.53 5.24 -6.55
C VAL A 37 -5.40 5.72 -5.63
N TYR A 38 -4.99 6.99 -5.77
CA TYR A 38 -4.03 7.61 -4.86
C TYR A 38 -4.56 7.68 -3.42
N TYR A 39 -5.80 8.11 -3.22
CA TYR A 39 -6.40 8.18 -1.88
C TYR A 39 -6.59 6.80 -1.27
N ALA A 40 -6.99 5.78 -2.06
CA ALA A 40 -7.06 4.40 -1.59
C ALA A 40 -5.70 3.88 -1.10
N GLY A 41 -4.64 4.14 -1.86
CA GLY A 41 -3.28 3.83 -1.44
C GLY A 41 -2.90 4.55 -0.15
N ARG A 42 -3.19 5.86 -0.07
CA ARG A 42 -2.91 6.69 1.12
C ARG A 42 -3.63 6.17 2.37
N ASP A 43 -4.90 5.85 2.26
CA ASP A 43 -5.68 5.35 3.38
C ASP A 43 -5.16 3.99 3.85
N MET A 44 -4.74 3.12 2.93
CA MET A 44 -4.09 1.85 3.27
C MET A 44 -2.76 2.07 3.99
N GLY A 45 -1.90 2.95 3.49
CA GLY A 45 -0.62 3.26 4.16
C GLY A 45 -0.84 3.81 5.57
N GLN A 46 -1.85 4.66 5.74
CA GLN A 46 -2.23 5.18 7.05
C GLN A 46 -2.79 4.09 7.98
N ALA A 47 -3.58 3.16 7.46
CA ALA A 47 -4.12 2.03 8.22
C ALA A 47 -3.00 1.14 8.77
N VAL A 48 -2.04 0.75 7.93
CA VAL A 48 -0.87 -0.04 8.35
C VAL A 48 -0.10 0.66 9.46
N ARG A 49 0.20 1.95 9.29
CA ARG A 49 0.88 2.74 10.34
C ARG A 49 0.08 2.78 11.64
N THR A 50 -1.23 2.94 11.55
CA THR A 50 -2.11 3.03 12.71
C THR A 50 -2.17 1.71 13.46
N GLU A 51 -2.27 0.59 12.75
CA GLU A 51 -2.27 -0.76 13.33
C GLU A 51 -0.95 -1.07 14.04
N LEU A 52 0.19 -0.80 13.39
CA LEU A 52 1.51 -0.99 14.02
C LEU A 52 1.70 -0.10 15.25
N TYR A 53 1.20 1.15 15.20
CA TYR A 53 1.25 2.03 16.36
C TYR A 53 0.35 1.52 17.49
N ASP A 54 -0.85 1.00 17.17
CA ASP A 54 -1.76 0.39 18.13
C ASP A 54 -1.11 -0.83 18.83
N ASP A 55 -0.43 -1.68 18.06
CA ASP A 55 0.33 -2.80 18.60
C ASP A 55 1.46 -2.34 19.52
N TYR A 56 2.17 -1.28 19.15
CA TYR A 56 3.24 -0.70 19.96
C TYR A 56 2.70 -0.14 21.29
N ILE A 57 1.67 0.72 21.27
CA ILE A 57 1.13 1.33 22.50
C ILE A 57 0.50 0.29 23.44
N HIS A 58 0.03 -0.84 22.91
CA HIS A 58 -0.48 -1.96 23.67
C HIS A 58 0.61 -2.99 24.06
N ASN A 59 1.90 -2.68 23.82
CA ASN A 59 3.05 -3.54 24.13
C ASN A 59 2.99 -4.93 23.48
N ARG A 60 2.33 -5.06 22.32
CA ARG A 60 2.31 -6.30 21.52
C ARG A 60 3.60 -6.45 20.70
N ILE A 61 4.22 -5.33 20.34
CA ILE A 61 5.50 -5.25 19.66
C ILE A 61 6.41 -4.22 20.36
N THR A 62 7.72 -4.32 20.18
CA THR A 62 8.67 -3.33 20.70
C THR A 62 8.75 -2.09 19.80
N LYS A 63 9.40 -1.01 20.28
CA LYS A 63 9.67 0.18 19.45
C LYS A 63 10.55 -0.16 18.24
N ASP A 64 11.49 -1.09 18.41
CA ASP A 64 12.37 -1.54 17.33
C ASP A 64 11.58 -2.36 16.30
N ASP A 65 10.71 -3.26 16.74
CA ASP A 65 9.82 -4.00 15.84
C ASP A 65 8.89 -3.07 15.06
N TYR A 66 8.31 -2.06 15.71
CA TYR A 66 7.48 -1.04 15.04
C TYR A 66 8.27 -0.33 13.94
N ASN A 67 9.48 0.17 14.26
CA ASN A 67 10.31 0.91 13.32
C ASN A 67 10.76 0.03 12.15
N GLN A 68 11.10 -1.22 12.43
CA GLN A 68 11.49 -2.19 11.41
C GLN A 68 10.32 -2.51 10.47
N GLN A 69 9.14 -2.81 11.01
CA GLN A 69 7.96 -3.14 10.19
C GLN A 69 7.52 -1.98 9.31
N ILE A 70 7.57 -0.73 9.80
CA ILE A 70 7.32 0.46 8.96
C ILE A 70 8.36 0.58 7.84
N THR A 71 9.64 0.30 8.14
CA THR A 71 10.72 0.34 7.16
C THR A 71 10.55 -0.74 6.09
N ASP A 72 10.16 -1.94 6.49
CA ASP A 72 9.94 -3.08 5.60
C ASP A 72 8.73 -2.82 4.67
N SER A 73 7.59 -2.37 5.23
CA SER A 73 6.42 -1.98 4.43
C SER A 73 6.73 -0.85 3.43
N ARG A 74 7.62 0.08 3.80
CA ARG A 74 8.11 1.10 2.87
C ARG A 74 8.91 0.49 1.74
N ALA A 75 9.91 -0.33 2.06
CA ALA A 75 10.79 -0.93 1.07
C ALA A 75 9.99 -1.78 0.07
N GLU A 76 8.99 -2.52 0.56
CA GLU A 76 8.05 -3.27 -0.25
C GLU A 76 7.23 -2.37 -1.19
N ALA A 77 6.68 -1.26 -0.68
CA ALA A 77 5.95 -0.30 -1.52
C ALA A 77 6.84 0.40 -2.57
N GLU A 78 8.10 0.71 -2.23
CA GLU A 78 9.08 1.26 -3.18
C GLU A 78 9.43 0.24 -4.27
N PHE A 79 9.55 -1.05 -3.92
CA PHE A 79 9.75 -2.13 -4.88
C PHE A 79 8.58 -2.24 -5.86
N TYR A 80 7.34 -2.33 -5.38
CA TYR A 80 6.17 -2.43 -6.25
C TYR A 80 5.93 -1.16 -7.07
N LEU A 81 6.25 0.02 -6.55
CA LEU A 81 6.21 1.25 -7.32
C LEU A 81 7.20 1.21 -8.50
N ALA A 82 8.40 0.66 -8.30
CA ALA A 82 9.39 0.54 -9.36
C ALA A 82 8.94 -0.46 -10.45
N GLU A 83 8.38 -1.61 -10.06
CA GLU A 83 7.80 -2.58 -11.00
C GLU A 83 6.66 -1.95 -11.81
N ALA A 84 5.72 -1.27 -11.13
CA ALA A 84 4.61 -0.59 -11.79
C ALA A 84 5.06 0.51 -12.76
N GLN A 85 6.14 1.24 -12.45
CA GLN A 85 6.73 2.23 -13.35
C GLN A 85 7.37 1.58 -14.58
N GLN A 86 8.07 0.47 -14.41
CA GLN A 86 8.68 -0.27 -15.51
C GLN A 86 7.61 -0.81 -16.47
N GLU A 87 6.48 -1.27 -15.93
CA GLU A 87 5.38 -1.85 -16.71
C GLU A 87 4.34 -0.82 -17.18
N ASN A 88 4.50 0.46 -16.82
CA ASN A 88 3.54 1.54 -17.08
C ASN A 88 2.12 1.26 -16.55
N MET A 89 2.04 0.60 -15.38
CA MET A 89 0.79 0.32 -14.69
C MET A 89 0.34 1.55 -13.89
N TYR A 90 -0.32 2.49 -14.55
CA TYR A 90 -0.65 3.80 -13.98
C TYR A 90 -1.43 3.73 -12.66
N ASP A 91 -2.43 2.85 -12.54
CA ASP A 91 -3.20 2.71 -11.31
C ASP A 91 -2.29 2.27 -10.14
N ASP A 92 -1.48 1.24 -10.34
CA ASP A 92 -0.52 0.75 -9.35
C ASP A 92 0.50 1.83 -8.96
N ILE A 93 1.01 2.62 -9.93
CA ILE A 93 1.90 3.75 -9.65
C ILE A 93 1.24 4.73 -8.68
N TRP A 94 -0.02 5.10 -8.93
CA TRP A 94 -0.73 6.06 -8.08
C TRP A 94 -1.10 5.46 -6.73
N TYR A 95 -1.46 4.18 -6.69
CA TYR A 95 -1.72 3.45 -5.45
C TYR A 95 -0.48 3.42 -4.55
N TRP A 96 0.67 2.98 -5.07
CA TRP A 96 1.89 2.88 -4.28
C TRP A 96 2.46 4.25 -3.88
N LYS A 97 2.29 5.28 -4.72
CA LYS A 97 2.57 6.67 -4.31
C LYS A 97 1.66 7.14 -3.18
N GLY A 98 0.38 6.77 -3.23
CA GLY A 98 -0.57 7.01 -2.15
C GLY A 98 -0.11 6.33 -0.87
N PHE A 99 0.18 5.03 -0.93
CA PHE A 99 0.64 4.23 0.20
C PHE A 99 1.87 4.82 0.88
N LEU A 100 2.89 5.21 0.11
CA LEU A 100 4.08 5.87 0.63
C LEU A 100 3.76 7.21 1.32
N ALA A 101 2.79 7.98 0.80
CA ALA A 101 2.35 9.22 1.44
C ALA A 101 1.53 8.98 2.73
N GLY A 102 0.75 7.91 2.78
CA GLY A 102 -0.09 7.54 3.93
C GLY A 102 0.66 6.87 5.08
N SER A 103 1.71 6.11 4.76
CA SER A 103 2.52 5.36 5.73
C SER A 103 3.37 6.25 6.65
N GLY A 104 3.41 7.57 6.44
CA GLY A 104 4.00 8.52 7.39
C GLY A 104 5.52 8.41 7.52
N ILE A 105 6.18 7.91 6.48
CA ILE A 105 7.62 7.76 6.36
C ILE A 105 8.30 9.12 6.61
N GLY A 106 9.11 9.21 7.68
CA GLY A 106 9.79 10.44 8.11
C GLY A 106 9.36 10.98 9.47
N TYR A 107 8.33 10.41 10.08
CA TYR A 107 7.93 10.72 11.46
C TYR A 107 8.15 9.49 12.36
N PRO A 108 9.40 9.19 12.75
CA PRO A 108 9.63 8.23 13.82
C PRO A 108 8.85 8.67 15.06
N LEU A 109 8.35 7.71 15.83
CA LEU A 109 7.68 8.02 17.08
C LEU A 109 8.63 8.80 17.99
N PRO A 110 8.16 9.85 18.69
CA PRO A 110 8.95 10.55 19.69
C PRO A 110 9.55 9.60 20.73
#